data_AF-A0A7Y7J5S3-F1
#
_entry.id   AF-A0A7Y7J5S3-F1
#
_cell.length_a   1.000
_cell.length_b   1.000
_cell.length_c   1.000
_cell.angle_alpha   90.00
_cell.angle_beta   90.00
_cell.angle_gamma   90.00
#
_symmetry.space_group_name_H-M   'P 1'
#
loop_
_entity.id
_entity.type
_entity.pdbx_description
1 polymer ?
#
loop_
_entity_poly.entity_id
_entity_poly.type
_entity_poly.pdbx_seq_one_letter_code
_entity_poly.pdbx_strand_id
1 'polypeptide(L)'
;MDQAEALYEAVNQLIRVHQFRDRESICHHNVSVAQCYALETLVKRGSLRLQALADEMYLDKSTTSRVADSLIRKHYVRKIEDPSDRRAVELSLTPEGRALYQQIHAELVAEEASMIEGLSPEVVEGAVALLNKLTLAARQHPETLDDAGRETLIRTIIAGLPGAEEGYTLAQFRAALAAYDGIDAARLRQHLATFFKAIVPVAEEVGIRLAINPDDPPRPMFGLPRVVSSMVDADWLLGVVPSPANGLTFCTGSYGANLEIDLSIMARRFAPHIHFAHLRATGRDSEDKRSFHEAEHLEGDLDMVDIISVLVAEERRRLVSGGAPLPMRPDHGHHILDDARRETRPGYPLYGRMKGLAEIRGLEMAVQRLA
;
A
#
# COMPACT_ATOMS: atom_id res chain seq x y z
N MET A 1 32.64 3.41 -4.31
CA MET A 1 32.82 4.79 -3.83
C MET A 1 32.67 5.75 -4.99
N ASP A 2 33.36 5.52 -6.10
CA ASP A 2 33.41 6.43 -7.27
C ASP A 2 32.05 6.78 -7.89
N GLN A 3 31.12 5.81 -7.97
CA GLN A 3 29.75 6.06 -8.45
C GLN A 3 28.91 6.90 -7.47
N ALA A 4 29.16 6.77 -6.17
CA ALA A 4 28.46 7.54 -5.14
C ALA A 4 28.95 8.98 -5.10
N GLU A 5 30.25 9.20 -5.30
CA GLU A 5 30.85 10.52 -5.43
C GLU A 5 30.33 11.24 -6.68
N ALA A 6 30.31 10.57 -7.84
CA ALA A 6 29.74 11.13 -9.06
C ALA A 6 28.24 11.52 -8.90
N LEU A 7 27.44 10.68 -8.23
CA LEU A 7 26.04 10.99 -7.94
C LEU A 7 25.91 12.18 -6.97
N TYR A 8 26.73 12.22 -5.92
CA TYR A 8 26.74 13.29 -4.94
C TYR A 8 27.09 14.64 -5.58
N GLU A 9 28.11 14.69 -6.44
CA GLU A 9 28.49 15.89 -7.17
C GLU A 9 27.39 16.35 -8.13
N ALA A 10 26.83 15.43 -8.93
CA ALA A 10 25.76 15.74 -9.88
C ALA A 10 24.51 16.30 -9.19
N VAL A 11 24.07 15.67 -8.09
CA VAL A 11 22.91 16.12 -7.30
C VAL A 11 23.17 17.48 -6.68
N ASN A 12 24.34 17.72 -6.07
CA ASN A 12 24.66 19.01 -5.48
C ASN A 12 24.78 20.12 -6.51
N GLN A 13 25.35 19.84 -7.69
CA GLN A 13 25.42 20.80 -8.78
C GLN A 13 24.03 21.18 -9.26
N LEU A 14 23.14 20.19 -9.46
CA LEU A 14 21.75 20.41 -9.85
C LEU A 14 21.01 21.26 -8.81
N ILE A 15 21.06 20.87 -7.53
CA ILE A 15 20.43 21.60 -6.42
C ILE A 15 20.90 23.06 -6.38
N ARG A 16 22.21 23.31 -6.51
CA ARG A 16 22.76 24.68 -6.47
C ARG A 16 22.22 25.55 -7.60
N VAL A 17 22.14 25.00 -8.82
CA VAL A 17 21.64 25.74 -9.98
C VAL A 17 20.15 26.04 -9.85
N HIS A 18 19.33 25.04 -9.46
CA HIS A 18 17.90 25.26 -9.25
C HIS A 18 17.62 26.22 -8.08
N GLN A 19 18.31 26.08 -6.94
CA GLN A 19 18.13 27.00 -5.81
C GLN A 19 18.45 28.45 -6.14
N PHE A 20 19.44 28.69 -7.01
CA PHE A 20 19.78 30.05 -7.44
C PHE A 20 18.73 30.61 -8.39
N ARG A 21 18.26 29.81 -9.36
CA ARG A 21 17.26 30.20 -10.35
C ARG A 21 15.87 30.39 -9.75
N ASP A 22 15.40 29.41 -8.97
CA ASP A 22 14.13 29.50 -8.25
C ASP A 22 14.10 30.74 -7.37
N ARG A 23 15.23 31.08 -6.73
CA ARG A 23 15.34 32.29 -5.92
C ARG A 23 15.17 33.57 -6.74
N GLU A 24 15.72 33.64 -7.95
CA GLU A 24 15.51 34.79 -8.84
C GLU A 24 14.04 34.89 -9.27
N SER A 25 13.39 33.80 -9.67
CA SER A 25 11.99 33.84 -10.11
C SER A 25 11.04 34.13 -8.95
N ILE A 26 11.24 33.48 -7.79
CA ILE A 26 10.41 33.67 -6.58
C ILE A 26 10.56 35.08 -5.99
N CYS A 27 11.74 35.72 -6.08
CA CYS A 27 11.95 37.04 -5.46
C CYS A 27 11.07 38.16 -6.05
N HIS A 28 10.59 37.98 -7.30
CA HIS A 28 9.67 38.92 -7.95
C HIS A 28 8.27 38.95 -7.33
N HIS A 29 7.91 37.93 -6.53
CA HIS A 29 6.56 37.75 -5.97
C HIS A 29 6.43 38.23 -4.52
N ASN A 30 7.38 39.04 -4.04
CA ASN A 30 7.44 39.54 -2.67
C ASN A 30 7.30 38.40 -1.63
N VAL A 31 7.84 37.22 -1.90
CA VAL A 31 7.94 36.09 -0.98
C VAL A 31 9.35 35.54 -0.99
N SER A 32 9.80 34.97 0.13
CA SER A 32 11.07 34.23 0.16
C SER A 32 10.90 32.80 -0.36
N VAL A 33 12.00 32.13 -0.70
CA VAL A 33 11.99 30.71 -1.10
C VAL A 33 11.32 29.83 -0.04
N ALA A 34 11.65 30.03 1.25
CA ALA A 34 11.01 29.31 2.35
C ALA A 34 9.50 29.61 2.47
N GLN A 35 9.07 30.84 2.15
CA GLN A 35 7.64 31.19 2.10
C GLN A 35 6.95 30.50 0.92
N CYS A 36 7.60 30.43 -0.24
CA CYS A 36 7.08 29.71 -1.40
C CYS A 36 6.91 28.21 -1.11
N TYR A 37 7.91 27.56 -0.49
CA TYR A 37 7.80 26.16 -0.08
C TYR A 37 6.71 25.93 0.96
N ALA A 38 6.48 26.87 1.88
CA ALA A 38 5.34 26.78 2.80
C ALA A 38 3.98 26.86 2.06
N LEU A 39 3.86 27.75 1.07
CA LEU A 39 2.65 27.85 0.24
C LEU A 39 2.44 26.57 -0.59
N GLU A 40 3.49 26.06 -1.22
CA GLU A 40 3.49 24.79 -1.96
C GLU A 40 3.00 23.63 -1.09
N THR A 41 3.59 23.51 0.10
CA THR A 41 3.27 22.43 1.05
C THR A 41 1.79 22.49 1.44
N LEU A 42 1.26 23.67 1.74
CA LEU A 42 -0.15 23.86 2.07
C LEU A 42 -1.09 23.68 0.87
N VAL A 43 -0.63 23.90 -0.37
CA VAL A 43 -1.40 23.54 -1.57
C VAL A 43 -1.51 22.03 -1.71
N LYS A 44 -0.40 21.30 -1.52
CA LYS A 44 -0.31 19.85 -1.72
C LYS A 44 -0.95 19.04 -0.60
N ARG A 45 -0.73 19.45 0.65
CA ARG A 45 -1.15 18.73 1.87
C ARG A 45 -2.46 19.23 2.47
N GLY A 46 -2.94 20.40 2.06
CA GLY A 46 -4.07 21.06 2.69
C GLY A 46 -3.70 21.77 3.99
N SER A 47 -4.66 21.92 4.90
CA SER A 47 -4.43 22.58 6.19
C SER A 47 -3.49 21.75 7.07
N LEU A 48 -2.51 22.40 7.70
CA LEU A 48 -1.52 21.71 8.54
C LEU A 48 -1.32 22.45 9.87
N ARG A 49 -1.09 21.68 10.95
CA ARG A 49 -0.54 22.24 12.19
C ARG A 49 0.89 22.70 11.98
N LEU A 50 1.34 23.67 12.78
CA LEU A 50 2.69 24.27 12.63
C LEU A 50 3.82 23.24 12.70
N GLN A 51 3.70 22.20 13.54
CA GLN A 51 4.71 21.15 13.64
C GLN A 51 4.79 20.31 12.36
N ALA A 52 3.65 19.87 11.82
CA ALA A 52 3.60 19.11 10.58
C ALA A 52 4.16 19.91 9.39
N LEU A 53 3.88 21.21 9.34
CA LEU A 53 4.49 22.10 8.33
C LEU A 53 6.01 22.20 8.50
N ALA A 54 6.51 22.24 9.74
CA ALA A 54 7.95 22.30 10.01
C ALA A 54 8.66 21.02 9.57
N ASP A 55 8.05 19.86 9.85
CA ASP A 55 8.57 18.55 9.50
C ASP A 55 8.64 18.38 7.97
N GLU A 56 7.58 18.76 7.23
CA GLU A 56 7.54 18.70 5.76
C GLU A 56 8.53 19.67 5.10
N MET A 57 8.79 20.82 5.72
CA MET A 57 9.76 21.80 5.22
C MET A 57 11.21 21.47 5.62
N TYR A 58 11.43 20.45 6.47
CA TYR A 58 12.73 20.16 7.10
C TYR A 58 13.35 21.38 7.80
N LEU A 59 12.51 22.18 8.47
CA LEU A 59 12.93 23.37 9.21
C LEU A 59 12.59 23.23 10.69
N ASP A 60 13.36 23.91 11.54
CA ASP A 60 13.01 23.99 12.95
C ASP A 60 11.71 24.79 13.16
N LYS A 61 10.95 24.43 14.20
CA LYS A 61 9.66 25.05 14.53
C LYS A 61 9.73 26.58 14.66
N SER A 62 10.85 27.13 15.14
CA SER A 62 11.02 28.58 15.31
C SER A 62 11.13 29.30 13.97
N THR A 63 11.82 28.69 13.00
CA THR A 63 11.95 29.19 11.63
C THR A 63 10.63 29.07 10.90
N THR A 64 9.95 27.92 10.99
CA THR A 64 8.62 27.71 10.39
C THR A 64 7.58 28.68 10.95
N SER A 65 7.60 28.96 12.26
CA SER A 65 6.70 29.97 12.87
C SER A 65 6.92 31.35 12.25
N ARG A 66 8.17 31.78 12.10
CA ARG A 66 8.51 33.08 11.48
C ARG A 66 8.04 33.16 10.02
N VAL A 67 8.17 32.07 9.28
CA VAL A 67 7.66 31.96 7.89
C VAL A 67 6.15 32.08 7.86
N ALA A 68 5.44 31.28 8.68
CA ALA A 68 3.98 31.27 8.76
C ALA A 68 3.41 32.64 9.18
N ASP A 69 3.97 33.25 10.23
CA ASP A 69 3.52 34.57 10.71
C ASP A 69 3.72 35.65 9.64
N SER A 70 4.79 35.56 8.85
CA SER A 70 4.98 36.48 7.73
C SER A 70 3.98 36.26 6.59
N LEU A 71 3.61 35.02 6.29
CA LEU A 71 2.59 34.72 5.27
C LEU A 71 1.18 35.14 5.73
N ILE A 72 0.90 35.05 7.03
CA ILE A 72 -0.34 35.55 7.63
C ILE A 72 -0.42 37.08 7.53
N ARG A 73 0.68 37.79 7.87
CA ARG A 73 0.74 39.25 7.70
C ARG A 73 0.57 39.70 6.25
N LYS A 74 0.96 38.86 5.29
CA LYS A 74 0.78 39.09 3.85
C LYS A 74 -0.58 38.62 3.31
N HIS A 75 -1.45 38.10 4.17
CA HIS A 75 -2.78 37.57 3.83
C HIS A 75 -2.81 36.35 2.89
N TYR A 76 -1.70 35.60 2.78
CA TYR A 76 -1.62 34.39 1.96
C TYR A 76 -1.96 33.11 2.73
N VAL A 77 -1.80 33.16 4.06
CA VAL A 77 -2.13 32.05 4.98
C VAL A 77 -3.04 32.58 6.06
N ARG A 78 -3.97 31.76 6.53
CA ARG A 78 -4.85 32.05 7.68
C ARG A 78 -4.77 30.92 8.70
N LYS A 79 -5.09 31.28 9.95
CA LYS A 79 -5.30 30.32 11.03
C LYS A 79 -6.75 29.87 11.04
N ILE A 80 -6.98 28.56 11.10
CA ILE A 80 -8.30 27.94 11.24
C ILE A 80 -8.29 27.17 12.57
N GLU A 81 -9.39 27.26 13.33
CA GLU A 81 -9.59 26.42 14.51
C GLU A 81 -9.90 24.99 14.06
N ASP A 82 -9.22 24.01 14.65
CA ASP A 82 -9.51 22.61 14.42
C ASP A 82 -10.93 22.27 14.95
N PRO A 83 -11.85 21.75 14.12
CA PRO A 83 -13.21 21.42 14.54
C PRO A 83 -13.29 20.36 15.63
N SER A 84 -12.24 19.53 15.77
CA SER A 84 -12.17 18.39 16.69
C SER A 84 -11.43 18.70 17.99
N ASP A 85 -10.54 19.71 17.99
CA ASP A 85 -9.79 20.18 19.16
C ASP A 85 -9.64 21.70 19.12
N ARG A 86 -10.48 22.42 19.88
CA ARG A 86 -10.48 23.90 19.97
C ARG A 86 -9.17 24.50 20.49
N ARG A 87 -8.20 23.69 20.93
CA ARG A 87 -6.85 24.15 21.32
C ARG A 87 -5.82 24.00 20.20
N ALA A 88 -6.14 23.28 19.13
CA ALA A 88 -5.28 23.12 17.97
C ALA A 88 -5.62 24.15 16.89
N VAL A 89 -4.57 24.83 16.41
CA VAL A 89 -4.67 25.83 15.35
C VAL A 89 -3.96 25.31 14.12
N GLU A 90 -4.67 25.28 13.00
CA GLU A 90 -4.16 24.89 11.70
C GLU A 90 -3.87 26.10 10.82
N LEU A 91 -2.88 25.96 9.96
CA LEU A 91 -2.52 26.92 8.93
C LEU A 91 -3.14 26.44 7.62
N SER A 92 -3.83 27.34 6.93
CA SER A 92 -4.48 27.05 5.66
C SER A 92 -4.29 28.21 4.69
N LEU A 93 -4.27 27.91 3.40
CA LEU A 93 -4.16 28.95 2.37
C LEU A 93 -5.43 29.78 2.27
N THR A 94 -5.24 31.06 1.99
CA THR A 94 -6.31 31.92 1.49
C THR A 94 -6.45 31.74 -0.03
N PRO A 95 -7.57 32.16 -0.65
CA PRO A 95 -7.69 32.22 -2.10
C PRO A 95 -6.53 32.99 -2.76
N GLU A 96 -6.09 34.08 -2.14
CA GLU A 96 -4.99 34.92 -2.61
C GLU A 96 -3.66 34.17 -2.52
N GLY A 97 -3.40 33.44 -1.44
CA GLY A 97 -2.18 32.62 -1.30
C GLY A 97 -2.14 31.48 -2.30
N ARG A 98 -3.29 30.87 -2.62
CA ARG A 98 -3.40 29.84 -3.64
C ARG A 98 -3.14 30.40 -5.04
N ALA A 99 -3.72 31.55 -5.37
CA ALA A 99 -3.52 32.20 -6.66
C ALA A 99 -2.06 32.62 -6.87
N LEU A 100 -1.42 33.16 -5.82
CA LEU A 100 0.00 33.50 -5.85
C LEU A 100 0.87 32.27 -6.14
N TYR A 101 0.66 31.17 -5.42
CA TYR A 101 1.42 29.95 -5.65
C TYR A 101 1.20 29.41 -7.06
N GLN A 102 -0.03 29.44 -7.59
CA GLN A 102 -0.32 29.02 -8.96
C GLN A 102 0.43 29.85 -9.99
N GLN A 103 0.54 31.16 -9.78
CA GLN A 103 1.33 32.03 -10.65
C GLN A 103 2.83 31.68 -10.60
N ILE A 104 3.40 31.57 -9.40
CA ILE A 104 4.81 31.20 -9.21
C ILE A 104 5.08 29.83 -9.84
N HIS A 105 4.21 28.85 -9.59
CA HIS A 105 4.36 27.50 -10.12
C HIS A 105 4.31 27.47 -11.65
N ALA A 106 3.39 28.23 -12.27
CA ALA A 106 3.32 28.32 -13.73
C ALA A 106 4.58 28.91 -14.35
N GLU A 107 5.18 29.94 -13.71
CA GLU A 107 6.44 30.54 -14.15
C GLU A 107 7.60 29.55 -14.03
N LEU A 108 7.74 28.87 -12.88
CA LEU A 108 8.76 27.83 -12.69
C LEU A 108 8.61 26.68 -13.69
N VAL A 109 7.38 26.20 -13.92
CA VAL A 109 7.12 25.13 -14.90
C VAL A 109 7.42 25.58 -16.33
N ALA A 110 7.16 26.84 -16.69
CA ALA A 110 7.49 27.37 -18.02
C ALA A 110 9.02 27.42 -18.23
N GLU A 111 9.78 27.78 -17.20
CA GLU A 111 11.24 27.73 -17.25
C GLU A 111 11.77 26.29 -17.39
N GLU A 112 11.20 25.35 -16.63
CA GLU A 112 11.51 23.92 -16.75
C GLU A 112 11.20 23.38 -18.15
N ALA A 113 10.07 23.76 -18.72
CA ALA A 113 9.68 23.38 -20.08
C ALA A 113 10.71 23.84 -21.12
N SER A 114 11.29 25.04 -20.96
CA SER A 114 12.36 25.54 -21.82
C SER A 114 13.67 24.76 -21.65
N MET A 115 13.98 24.28 -20.44
CA MET A 115 15.18 23.49 -20.19
C MET A 115 15.14 22.10 -20.83
N ILE A 116 13.94 21.49 -20.88
CA ILE A 116 13.77 20.14 -21.42
C ILE A 116 13.43 20.12 -22.92
N GLU A 117 13.28 21.29 -23.57
CA GLU A 117 12.91 21.41 -24.99
C GLU A 117 13.85 20.64 -25.94
N GLY A 118 15.13 20.50 -25.57
CA GLY A 118 16.13 19.75 -26.33
C GLY A 118 16.26 18.26 -25.98
N LEU A 119 15.45 17.74 -25.06
CA LEU A 119 15.52 16.36 -24.58
C LEU A 119 14.39 15.51 -25.17
N SER A 120 14.64 14.23 -25.42
CA SER A 120 13.57 13.32 -25.85
C SER A 120 12.61 13.01 -24.70
N PRO A 121 11.34 12.68 -24.98
CA PRO A 121 10.37 12.30 -23.95
C PRO A 121 10.88 11.17 -23.05
N GLU A 122 11.55 10.17 -23.62
CA GLU A 122 12.07 9.01 -22.89
C GLU A 122 13.17 9.39 -21.89
N VAL A 123 13.99 10.39 -22.23
CA VAL A 123 15.05 10.90 -21.34
C VAL A 123 14.42 11.66 -20.17
N VAL A 124 13.40 12.48 -20.44
CA VAL A 124 12.67 13.23 -19.41
C VAL A 124 11.94 12.26 -18.46
N GLU A 125 11.23 11.28 -19.00
CA GLU A 125 10.55 10.23 -18.22
C GLU A 125 11.54 9.43 -17.36
N GLY A 126 12.68 9.03 -17.94
CA GLY A 126 13.75 8.32 -17.23
C GLY A 126 14.34 9.15 -16.08
N ALA A 127 14.59 10.44 -16.31
CA ALA A 127 15.10 11.36 -15.29
C ALA A 127 14.12 11.55 -14.13
N VAL A 128 12.84 11.80 -14.44
CA VAL A 128 11.78 11.93 -13.43
C VAL A 128 11.66 10.65 -12.60
N ALA A 129 11.67 9.47 -13.25
CA ALA A 129 11.63 8.19 -12.55
C ALA A 129 12.83 7.97 -11.62
N LEU A 130 14.04 8.37 -12.05
CA LEU A 130 15.25 8.27 -11.24
C LEU A 130 15.21 9.22 -10.04
N LEU A 131 14.85 10.50 -10.24
CA LEU A 131 14.76 11.50 -9.18
C LEU A 131 13.72 11.15 -8.11
N ASN A 132 12.58 10.59 -8.52
CA ASN A 132 11.57 10.08 -7.58
C ASN A 132 12.11 8.91 -6.74
N LYS A 133 12.85 7.98 -7.36
CA LYS A 133 13.49 6.87 -6.63
C LYS A 133 14.57 7.35 -5.66
N LEU A 134 15.38 8.34 -6.05
CA LEU A 134 16.40 8.93 -5.18
C LEU A 134 15.77 9.67 -3.99
N THR A 135 14.71 10.45 -4.22
CA THR A 135 13.96 11.13 -3.15
C THR A 135 13.37 10.14 -2.16
N LEU A 136 12.76 9.06 -2.66
CA LEU A 136 12.24 7.99 -1.80
C LEU A 136 13.35 7.34 -0.98
N ALA A 137 14.49 7.00 -1.60
CA ALA A 137 15.63 6.43 -0.91
C ALA A 137 16.22 7.36 0.16
N ALA A 138 16.26 8.67 -0.11
CA ALA A 138 16.71 9.69 0.85
C ALA A 138 15.75 9.84 2.04
N ARG A 139 14.43 9.80 1.80
CA ARG A 139 13.40 9.80 2.87
C ARG A 139 13.42 8.51 3.70
N GLN A 140 13.75 7.39 3.07
CA GLN A 140 13.87 6.08 3.70
C GLN A 140 15.26 5.84 4.33
N HIS A 141 16.17 6.82 4.27
CA HIS A 141 17.47 6.66 4.89
C HIS A 141 17.28 6.56 6.42
N PRO A 142 17.88 5.54 7.08
CA PRO A 142 17.55 5.10 8.44
C PRO A 142 17.84 6.09 9.60
N GLU A 143 17.97 7.38 9.36
CA GLU A 143 18.18 8.39 10.40
C GLU A 143 16.89 8.81 11.13
N THR A 144 15.72 8.26 10.75
CA THR A 144 14.43 8.57 11.39
C THR A 144 13.92 7.51 12.37
N LEU A 145 14.54 6.32 12.42
CA LEU A 145 14.22 5.28 13.41
C LEU A 145 15.37 5.18 14.42
N ASP A 146 15.06 5.46 15.68
CA ASP A 146 15.94 5.09 16.78
C ASP A 146 16.12 3.57 16.87
N ASP A 147 17.06 3.11 17.69
CA ASP A 147 17.35 1.68 17.83
C ASP A 147 16.11 0.86 18.23
N ALA A 148 15.20 1.44 19.02
CA ALA A 148 13.95 0.82 19.45
C ALA A 148 12.95 0.69 18.28
N GLY A 149 12.85 1.70 17.43
CA GLY A 149 12.04 1.70 16.22
C GLY A 149 12.55 0.68 15.20
N ARG A 150 13.88 0.60 15.03
CA ARG A 150 14.52 -0.41 14.17
C ARG A 150 14.22 -1.83 14.65
N GLU A 151 14.39 -2.09 15.94
CA GLU A 151 14.11 -3.41 16.54
C GLU A 151 12.64 -3.79 16.41
N THR A 152 11.73 -2.82 16.63
CA THR A 152 10.30 -3.02 16.45
C THR A 152 9.96 -3.35 15.00
N LEU A 153 10.56 -2.66 14.03
CA LEU A 153 10.35 -2.95 12.61
C LEU A 153 10.85 -4.35 12.23
N ILE A 154 12.05 -4.73 12.68
CA ILE A 154 12.62 -6.06 12.46
C ILE A 154 11.68 -7.14 13.02
N ARG A 155 11.24 -6.98 14.27
CA ARG A 155 10.31 -7.91 14.92
C ARG A 155 8.98 -8.01 14.15
N THR A 156 8.42 -6.89 13.70
CA THR A 156 7.16 -6.86 12.94
C THR A 156 7.30 -7.57 11.59
N ILE A 157 8.38 -7.32 10.84
CA ILE A 157 8.62 -7.98 9.55
C ILE A 157 8.76 -9.49 9.75
N ILE A 158 9.52 -9.91 10.76
CA ILE A 158 9.80 -11.33 11.00
C ILE A 158 8.56 -12.08 11.52
N ALA A 159 7.76 -11.45 12.37
CA ALA A 159 6.53 -12.05 12.91
C ALA A 159 5.46 -12.31 11.83
N GLY A 160 5.52 -11.62 10.69
CA GLY A 160 4.56 -11.75 9.58
C GLY A 160 4.91 -12.83 8.55
N LEU A 161 5.99 -13.60 8.73
CA LEU A 161 6.46 -14.57 7.74
C LEU A 161 5.89 -15.99 7.95
N PRO A 162 5.73 -16.79 6.88
CA PRO A 162 5.30 -18.18 6.98
C PRO A 162 6.21 -18.99 7.92
N GLY A 163 5.61 -19.73 8.86
CA GLY A 163 6.36 -20.48 9.89
C GLY A 163 6.66 -19.69 11.18
N ALA A 164 6.09 -18.50 11.35
CA ALA A 164 6.25 -17.65 12.54
C ALA A 164 5.66 -18.24 13.85
N GLU A 165 5.14 -19.47 13.86
CA GLU A 165 4.83 -20.15 15.13
C GLU A 165 6.09 -20.33 16.01
N GLU A 166 7.31 -20.26 15.43
CA GLU A 166 8.57 -20.39 16.17
C GLU A 166 9.36 -19.07 16.37
N GLY A 167 8.91 -17.93 15.83
CA GLY A 167 9.56 -16.61 16.05
C GLY A 167 11.06 -16.57 15.68
N TYR A 168 11.39 -16.25 14.43
CA TYR A 168 12.78 -16.16 14.00
C TYR A 168 13.53 -14.99 14.68
N THR A 169 14.78 -15.21 15.07
CA THR A 169 15.76 -14.12 15.20
C THR A 169 16.20 -13.63 13.82
N LEU A 170 16.78 -12.43 13.71
CA LEU A 170 17.31 -11.92 12.44
C LEU A 170 18.34 -12.88 11.80
N ALA A 171 19.17 -13.54 12.63
CA ALA A 171 20.15 -14.52 12.16
C ALA A 171 19.48 -15.77 11.58
N GLN A 172 18.46 -16.31 12.26
CA GLN A 172 17.71 -17.46 11.76
C GLN A 172 16.91 -17.10 10.49
N PHE A 173 16.35 -15.89 10.43
CA PHE A 173 15.67 -15.41 9.22
C PHE A 173 16.63 -15.36 8.02
N ARG A 174 17.85 -14.81 8.20
CA ARG A 174 18.89 -14.84 7.15
C ARG A 174 19.27 -16.25 6.71
N ALA A 175 19.39 -17.19 7.65
CA ALA A 175 19.68 -18.59 7.34
C ALA A 175 18.52 -19.25 6.56
N ALA A 176 17.27 -18.94 6.92
CA ALA A 176 16.09 -19.43 6.19
C ALA A 176 16.05 -18.87 4.76
N LEU A 177 16.36 -17.58 4.57
CA LEU A 177 16.47 -16.98 3.23
C LEU A 177 17.55 -17.68 2.38
N ALA A 178 18.69 -18.01 2.97
CA ALA A 178 19.79 -18.68 2.27
C ALA A 178 19.41 -20.08 1.73
N ALA A 179 18.43 -20.75 2.34
CA ALA A 179 17.94 -22.04 1.84
C ALA A 179 17.20 -21.94 0.49
N TYR A 180 16.83 -20.71 0.08
CA TYR A 180 16.21 -20.43 -1.22
C TYR A 180 17.20 -19.90 -2.26
N ASP A 181 18.51 -19.90 -1.98
CA ASP A 181 19.51 -19.47 -2.95
C ASP A 181 19.44 -20.33 -4.23
N GLY A 182 19.44 -19.67 -5.38
CA GLY A 182 19.24 -20.32 -6.69
C GLY A 182 17.83 -20.85 -6.97
N ILE A 183 16.84 -20.64 -6.09
CA ILE A 183 15.43 -21.00 -6.34
C ILE A 183 14.69 -19.79 -6.90
N ASP A 184 14.58 -19.74 -8.23
CA ASP A 184 13.74 -18.76 -8.92
C ASP A 184 12.25 -19.16 -8.94
N ALA A 185 11.40 -18.30 -9.52
CA ALA A 185 9.96 -18.54 -9.62
C ALA A 185 9.61 -19.81 -10.41
N ALA A 186 10.36 -20.12 -11.47
CA ALA A 186 10.12 -21.31 -12.28
C ALA A 186 10.42 -22.59 -11.49
N ARG A 187 11.53 -22.59 -10.74
CA ARG A 187 11.92 -23.69 -9.87
C ARG A 187 10.95 -23.87 -8.71
N LEU A 188 10.51 -22.77 -8.07
CA LEU A 188 9.52 -22.84 -7.01
C LEU A 188 8.16 -23.37 -7.52
N ARG A 189 7.73 -22.95 -8.72
CA ARG A 189 6.54 -23.53 -9.39
C ARG A 189 6.70 -25.03 -9.64
N GLN A 190 7.88 -25.51 -10.06
CA GLN A 190 8.12 -26.94 -10.24
C GLN A 190 8.02 -27.72 -8.93
N HIS A 191 8.55 -27.18 -7.83
CA HIS A 191 8.43 -27.79 -6.50
C HIS A 191 6.97 -27.87 -6.07
N LEU A 192 6.22 -26.77 -6.20
CA LEU A 192 4.79 -26.72 -5.88
C LEU A 192 3.98 -27.71 -6.73
N ALA A 193 4.27 -27.79 -8.03
CA ALA A 193 3.61 -28.74 -8.92
C ALA A 193 3.89 -30.20 -8.54
N THR A 194 5.13 -30.51 -8.14
CA THR A 194 5.51 -31.84 -7.65
C THR A 194 4.72 -32.21 -6.40
N PHE A 195 4.59 -31.26 -5.47
CA PHE A 195 3.78 -31.44 -4.26
C PHE A 195 2.30 -31.68 -4.60
N PHE A 196 1.69 -30.83 -5.43
CA PHE A 196 0.28 -30.96 -5.81
C PHE A 196 -0.03 -32.27 -6.54
N LYS A 197 0.85 -32.72 -7.45
CA LYS A 197 0.72 -34.02 -8.13
C LYS A 197 0.72 -35.21 -7.16
N ALA A 198 1.37 -35.06 -6.00
CA ALA A 198 1.36 -36.10 -4.97
C ALA A 198 0.11 -36.02 -4.08
N ILE A 199 -0.31 -34.82 -3.66
CA ILE A 199 -1.35 -34.67 -2.62
C ILE A 199 -2.79 -34.55 -3.16
N VAL A 200 -2.99 -33.98 -4.35
CA VAL A 200 -4.34 -33.76 -4.91
C VAL A 200 -5.08 -35.07 -5.16
N PRO A 201 -4.47 -36.12 -5.76
CA PRO A 201 -5.16 -37.39 -5.97
C PRO A 201 -5.61 -38.04 -4.65
N VAL A 202 -4.76 -37.95 -3.62
CA VAL A 202 -5.08 -38.48 -2.28
C VAL A 202 -6.23 -37.69 -1.66
N ALA A 203 -6.22 -36.35 -1.77
CA ALA A 203 -7.32 -35.52 -1.28
C ALA A 203 -8.65 -35.88 -1.97
N GLU A 204 -8.63 -36.10 -3.29
CA GLU A 204 -9.81 -36.52 -4.03
C GLU A 204 -10.32 -37.90 -3.59
N GLU A 205 -9.43 -38.89 -3.43
CA GLU A 205 -9.76 -40.24 -3.00
C GLU A 205 -10.51 -40.25 -1.65
N VAL A 206 -10.10 -39.40 -0.71
CA VAL A 206 -10.70 -39.32 0.63
C VAL A 206 -11.79 -38.25 0.75
N GLY A 207 -12.18 -37.59 -0.35
CA GLY A 207 -13.24 -36.59 -0.38
C GLY A 207 -12.88 -35.23 0.24
N ILE A 208 -11.59 -34.90 0.37
CA ILE A 208 -11.10 -33.60 0.82
C ILE A 208 -10.96 -32.65 -0.37
N ARG A 209 -11.33 -31.37 -0.14
CA ARG A 209 -11.07 -30.27 -1.07
C ARG A 209 -9.96 -29.39 -0.53
N LEU A 210 -8.87 -29.28 -1.29
CA LEU A 210 -7.75 -28.40 -0.99
C LEU A 210 -8.08 -26.97 -1.41
N ALA A 211 -7.65 -26.01 -0.60
CA ALA A 211 -7.85 -24.58 -0.86
C ALA A 211 -6.52 -23.86 -0.60
N ILE A 212 -5.73 -23.62 -1.64
CA ILE A 212 -4.45 -22.90 -1.47
C ILE A 212 -4.71 -21.41 -1.28
N ASN A 213 -4.08 -20.80 -0.26
CA ASN A 213 -4.15 -19.37 -0.03
C ASN A 213 -3.15 -18.62 -0.93
N PRO A 214 -3.50 -17.42 -1.44
CA PRO A 214 -2.53 -16.58 -2.12
C PRO A 214 -1.40 -16.13 -1.23
N ASP A 215 -0.35 -15.68 -1.89
CA ASP A 215 0.74 -14.91 -1.30
C ASP A 215 0.24 -13.56 -0.74
N ASP A 216 0.74 -13.16 0.45
CA ASP A 216 0.42 -11.86 1.06
C ASP A 216 1.68 -11.11 1.58
N PRO A 217 2.12 -10.01 0.95
CA PRO A 217 1.55 -9.42 -0.26
C PRO A 217 1.78 -10.29 -1.52
N PRO A 218 0.96 -10.17 -2.57
CA PRO A 218 1.02 -10.99 -3.78
C PRO A 218 2.11 -10.51 -4.76
N ARG A 219 3.36 -10.47 -4.29
CA ARG A 219 4.53 -10.05 -5.07
C ARG A 219 5.83 -10.60 -4.47
N PRO A 220 6.91 -10.74 -5.27
CA PRO A 220 8.23 -11.10 -4.75
C PRO A 220 8.70 -10.14 -3.64
N MET A 221 9.27 -10.70 -2.57
CA MET A 221 9.73 -9.95 -1.40
C MET A 221 11.05 -10.52 -0.91
N PHE A 222 11.96 -9.67 -0.46
CA PHE A 222 13.27 -10.07 0.08
C PHE A 222 14.13 -10.92 -0.89
N GLY A 223 13.96 -10.74 -2.20
CA GLY A 223 14.63 -11.54 -3.23
C GLY A 223 14.02 -12.95 -3.42
N LEU A 224 12.98 -13.31 -2.69
CA LEU A 224 12.28 -14.58 -2.83
C LEU A 224 11.15 -14.51 -3.86
N PRO A 225 10.98 -15.55 -4.71
CA PRO A 225 9.83 -15.64 -5.58
C PRO A 225 8.54 -15.94 -4.79
N ARG A 226 7.42 -15.50 -5.35
CA ARG A 226 6.06 -15.78 -4.90
C ARG A 226 5.24 -16.19 -6.12
N VAL A 227 4.52 -17.31 -6.03
CA VAL A 227 4.02 -18.06 -7.21
C VAL A 227 2.52 -18.39 -7.16
N VAL A 228 1.79 -17.78 -6.22
CA VAL A 228 0.32 -17.80 -6.10
C VAL A 228 -0.14 -16.36 -5.85
N SER A 229 0.17 -15.47 -6.80
CA SER A 229 0.08 -14.01 -6.66
C SER A 229 -0.79 -13.34 -7.74
N SER A 230 -1.27 -14.08 -8.73
CA SER A 230 -1.99 -13.56 -9.91
C SER A 230 -3.04 -14.54 -10.44
N MET A 231 -3.89 -14.06 -11.35
CA MET A 231 -4.81 -14.93 -12.09
C MET A 231 -4.08 -15.99 -12.93
N VAL A 232 -2.90 -15.64 -13.47
CA VAL A 232 -2.08 -16.56 -14.27
C VAL A 232 -1.50 -17.67 -13.38
N ASP A 233 -1.11 -17.36 -12.15
CA ASP A 233 -0.69 -18.35 -11.17
C ASP A 233 -1.85 -19.30 -10.81
N ALA A 234 -3.04 -18.74 -10.55
CA ALA A 234 -4.23 -19.51 -10.22
C ALA A 234 -4.64 -20.47 -11.34
N ASP A 235 -4.70 -19.99 -12.59
CA ASP A 235 -4.96 -20.83 -13.77
C ASP A 235 -3.93 -21.96 -13.91
N TRP A 236 -2.65 -21.60 -13.79
CA TRP A 236 -1.56 -22.56 -13.89
C TRP A 236 -1.71 -23.66 -12.84
N LEU A 237 -1.93 -23.30 -11.58
CA LEU A 237 -2.03 -24.24 -10.46
C LEU A 237 -3.22 -25.19 -10.60
N LEU A 238 -4.39 -24.66 -10.98
CA LEU A 238 -5.57 -25.47 -11.28
C LEU A 238 -5.32 -26.43 -12.45
N GLY A 239 -4.52 -26.01 -13.44
CA GLY A 239 -4.10 -26.82 -14.57
C GLY A 239 -3.02 -27.87 -14.26
N VAL A 240 -2.25 -27.74 -13.17
CA VAL A 240 -1.21 -28.72 -12.80
C VAL A 240 -1.82 -30.10 -12.53
N VAL A 241 -2.95 -30.13 -11.81
CA VAL A 241 -3.75 -31.33 -11.55
C VAL A 241 -5.23 -30.98 -11.71
N PRO A 242 -5.82 -31.22 -12.89
CA PRO A 242 -7.25 -31.00 -13.14
C PRO A 242 -8.09 -31.97 -12.31
N SER A 243 -8.50 -31.55 -11.12
CA SER A 243 -9.27 -32.34 -10.15
C SER A 243 -10.23 -31.44 -9.38
N PRO A 244 -11.44 -31.91 -9.02
CA PRO A 244 -12.35 -31.17 -8.15
C PRO A 244 -11.81 -30.99 -6.72
N ALA A 245 -10.77 -31.71 -6.32
CA ALA A 245 -10.09 -31.52 -5.05
C ALA A 245 -9.06 -30.37 -5.09
N ASN A 246 -8.62 -29.95 -6.28
CA ASN A 246 -7.67 -28.84 -6.45
C ASN A 246 -8.43 -27.51 -6.57
N GLY A 247 -8.30 -26.65 -5.55
CA GLY A 247 -8.96 -25.36 -5.55
C GLY A 247 -8.25 -24.29 -4.75
N LEU A 248 -8.91 -23.15 -4.67
CA LEU A 248 -8.36 -21.89 -4.16
C LEU A 248 -9.05 -21.48 -2.87
N THR A 249 -8.28 -20.92 -1.95
CA THR A 249 -8.81 -19.94 -1.01
C THR A 249 -8.83 -18.59 -1.70
N PHE A 250 -10.02 -18.04 -1.92
CA PHE A 250 -10.18 -16.71 -2.49
C PHE A 250 -10.07 -15.66 -1.38
N CYS A 251 -8.84 -15.20 -1.13
CA CYS A 251 -8.58 -14.11 -0.18
C CYS A 251 -8.60 -12.77 -0.89
N THR A 252 -9.67 -12.02 -0.65
CA THR A 252 -9.90 -10.71 -1.29
C THR A 252 -8.86 -9.68 -0.86
N GLY A 253 -8.42 -9.71 0.39
CA GLY A 253 -7.39 -8.78 0.87
C GLY A 253 -6.00 -9.05 0.28
N SER A 254 -5.57 -10.31 0.20
CA SER A 254 -4.25 -10.63 -0.36
C SER A 254 -4.22 -10.40 -1.87
N TYR A 255 -5.15 -10.98 -2.65
CA TYR A 255 -5.19 -10.72 -4.10
C TYR A 255 -5.48 -9.24 -4.42
N GLY A 256 -6.29 -8.56 -3.60
CA GLY A 256 -6.64 -7.15 -3.79
C GLY A 256 -5.46 -6.19 -3.61
N ALA A 257 -4.39 -6.62 -2.96
CA ALA A 257 -3.14 -5.86 -2.87
C ALA A 257 -2.33 -5.87 -4.19
N ASN A 258 -2.71 -6.70 -5.18
CA ASN A 258 -2.15 -6.66 -6.52
C ASN A 258 -2.95 -5.70 -7.42
N LEU A 259 -2.30 -4.65 -7.93
CA LEU A 259 -2.93 -3.63 -8.79
C LEU A 259 -3.37 -4.16 -10.16
N GLU A 260 -2.82 -5.29 -10.59
CA GLU A 260 -3.13 -5.89 -11.89
C GLU A 260 -4.33 -6.85 -11.82
N ILE A 261 -4.87 -7.12 -10.63
CA ILE A 261 -5.98 -8.04 -10.43
C ILE A 261 -7.28 -7.26 -10.27
N ASP A 262 -8.20 -7.45 -11.21
CA ASP A 262 -9.62 -7.19 -10.99
C ASP A 262 -10.22 -8.38 -10.23
N LEU A 263 -10.51 -8.17 -8.95
CA LEU A 263 -11.03 -9.22 -8.07
C LEU A 263 -12.38 -9.75 -8.51
N SER A 264 -13.24 -8.93 -9.10
CA SER A 264 -14.55 -9.36 -9.53
C SER A 264 -14.47 -10.24 -10.78
N ILE A 265 -13.60 -9.90 -11.73
CA ILE A 265 -13.29 -10.76 -12.87
C ILE A 265 -12.68 -12.08 -12.39
N MET A 266 -11.73 -12.00 -11.44
CA MET A 266 -11.10 -13.19 -10.87
C MET A 266 -12.11 -14.09 -10.16
N ALA A 267 -12.99 -13.52 -9.34
CA ALA A 267 -14.05 -14.25 -8.66
C ALA A 267 -14.95 -14.98 -9.67
N ARG A 268 -15.42 -14.30 -10.72
CA ARG A 268 -16.27 -14.91 -11.77
C ARG A 268 -15.57 -16.06 -12.48
N ARG A 269 -14.31 -15.87 -12.85
CA ARG A 269 -13.53 -16.88 -13.56
C ARG A 269 -13.31 -18.14 -12.73
N PHE A 270 -12.97 -17.97 -11.46
CA PHE A 270 -12.55 -19.09 -10.61
C PHE A 270 -13.64 -19.60 -9.67
N ALA A 271 -14.85 -19.03 -9.66
CA ALA A 271 -15.93 -19.41 -8.74
C ALA A 271 -16.12 -20.94 -8.58
N PRO A 272 -16.12 -21.76 -9.64
CA PRO A 272 -16.26 -23.22 -9.51
C PRO A 272 -15.12 -23.90 -8.71
N HIS A 273 -13.95 -23.26 -8.64
CA HIS A 273 -12.74 -23.75 -7.98
C HIS A 273 -12.46 -23.07 -6.63
N ILE A 274 -13.28 -22.12 -6.19
CA ILE A 274 -13.14 -21.52 -4.87
C ILE A 274 -13.69 -22.50 -3.83
N HIS A 275 -12.83 -22.97 -2.93
CA HIS A 275 -13.20 -23.92 -1.88
C HIS A 275 -13.33 -23.24 -0.51
N PHE A 276 -12.75 -22.05 -0.35
CA PHE A 276 -12.83 -21.26 0.87
C PHE A 276 -12.68 -19.77 0.53
N ALA A 277 -13.37 -18.88 1.25
CA ALA A 277 -13.26 -17.44 1.03
C ALA A 277 -12.76 -16.71 2.29
N HIS A 278 -11.75 -15.85 2.12
CA HIS A 278 -11.37 -14.86 3.13
C HIS A 278 -11.87 -13.50 2.63
N LEU A 279 -12.92 -12.99 3.26
CA LEU A 279 -13.56 -11.75 2.86
C LEU A 279 -13.12 -10.63 3.80
N ARG A 280 -12.12 -9.86 3.36
CA ARG A 280 -11.61 -8.64 3.98
C ARG A 280 -11.19 -7.63 2.92
N ALA A 281 -10.93 -6.40 3.29
CA ALA A 281 -10.50 -5.36 2.36
C ALA A 281 -9.19 -4.72 2.80
N THR A 282 -8.42 -4.23 1.84
CA THR A 282 -7.22 -3.42 2.06
C THR A 282 -7.43 -2.04 1.44
N GLY A 283 -6.89 -1.00 2.07
CA GLY A 283 -6.81 0.35 1.52
C GLY A 283 -5.37 0.66 1.13
N ARG A 284 -5.14 1.15 -0.09
CA ARG A 284 -3.82 1.61 -0.51
C ARG A 284 -3.50 2.98 0.03
N ASP A 285 -2.22 3.20 0.26
CA ASP A 285 -1.71 4.54 0.56
C ASP A 285 -1.83 5.43 -0.69
N SER A 286 -2.20 6.69 -0.50
CA SER A 286 -2.38 7.64 -1.60
C SER A 286 -1.05 8.08 -2.22
N GLU A 287 0.07 7.96 -1.50
CA GLU A 287 1.40 8.35 -1.94
C GLU A 287 2.21 7.20 -2.55
N ASP A 288 2.14 6.00 -1.98
CA ASP A 288 2.78 4.79 -2.55
C ASP A 288 1.75 3.67 -2.70
N LYS A 289 1.32 3.41 -3.93
CA LYS A 289 0.35 2.36 -4.26
C LYS A 289 0.81 0.94 -3.93
N ARG A 290 2.10 0.72 -3.59
CA ARG A 290 2.61 -0.57 -3.09
C ARG A 290 2.45 -0.71 -1.58
N SER A 291 2.27 0.40 -0.87
CA SER A 291 1.90 0.45 0.53
C SER A 291 0.39 0.31 0.67
N PHE A 292 -0.04 -0.49 1.63
CA PHE A 292 -1.44 -0.71 1.94
C PHE A 292 -1.62 -1.03 3.42
N HIS A 293 -2.83 -0.83 3.91
CA HIS A 293 -3.26 -1.18 5.26
C HIS A 293 -4.52 -2.05 5.18
N GLU A 294 -4.80 -2.80 6.24
CA GLU A 294 -6.12 -3.42 6.41
C GLU A 294 -7.16 -2.32 6.54
N ALA A 295 -8.23 -2.39 5.75
CA ALA A 295 -9.32 -1.43 5.76
C ALA A 295 -10.56 -2.02 6.43
N GLU A 296 -11.57 -1.18 6.67
CA GLU A 296 -12.91 -1.67 7.04
C GLU A 296 -13.44 -2.58 5.93
N HIS A 297 -14.13 -3.68 6.30
CA HIS A 297 -14.51 -4.75 5.38
C HIS A 297 -15.31 -4.30 4.14
N LEU A 298 -16.01 -3.16 4.22
CA LEU A 298 -16.82 -2.59 3.14
C LEU A 298 -16.28 -1.28 2.55
N GLU A 299 -15.15 -0.73 3.06
CA GLU A 299 -14.66 0.61 2.67
C GLU A 299 -13.24 0.60 2.06
N GLY A 300 -12.68 -0.57 1.73
CA GLY A 300 -11.38 -0.67 1.06
C GLY A 300 -11.44 -0.53 -0.47
N ASP A 301 -10.33 -0.85 -1.14
CA ASP A 301 -10.15 -0.63 -2.58
C ASP A 301 -10.86 -1.65 -3.49
N LEU A 302 -11.85 -2.38 -2.97
CA LEU A 302 -12.51 -3.46 -3.69
C LEU A 302 -14.04 -3.35 -3.60
N ASP A 303 -14.72 -3.90 -4.61
CA ASP A 303 -16.18 -3.99 -4.62
C ASP A 303 -16.63 -5.27 -3.91
N MET A 304 -16.84 -5.18 -2.59
CA MET A 304 -17.28 -6.32 -1.80
C MET A 304 -18.70 -6.77 -2.21
N VAL A 305 -19.52 -5.87 -2.74
CA VAL A 305 -20.90 -6.17 -3.18
C VAL A 305 -20.88 -7.07 -4.41
N ASP A 306 -20.09 -6.72 -5.44
CA ASP A 306 -19.95 -7.53 -6.65
C ASP A 306 -19.31 -8.88 -6.33
N ILE A 307 -18.25 -8.90 -5.51
CA ILE A 307 -17.59 -10.16 -5.10
C ILE A 307 -18.58 -11.09 -4.38
N ILE A 308 -19.31 -10.61 -3.38
CA ILE A 308 -20.31 -11.43 -2.68
C ILE A 308 -21.44 -11.87 -3.62
N SER A 309 -21.85 -11.02 -4.57
CA SER A 309 -22.84 -11.39 -5.58
C SER A 309 -22.40 -12.60 -6.41
N VAL A 310 -21.13 -12.64 -6.81
CA VAL A 310 -20.54 -13.79 -7.54
C VAL A 310 -20.51 -15.04 -6.65
N LEU A 311 -20.08 -14.91 -5.39
CA LEU A 311 -19.97 -16.05 -4.48
C LEU A 311 -21.34 -16.64 -4.12
N VAL A 312 -22.36 -15.79 -3.89
CA VAL A 312 -23.74 -16.21 -3.64
C VAL A 312 -24.34 -16.91 -4.87
N ALA A 313 -24.08 -16.41 -6.07
CA ALA A 313 -24.53 -17.06 -7.30
C ALA A 313 -23.91 -18.47 -7.46
N GLU A 314 -22.63 -18.61 -7.16
CA GLU A 314 -21.95 -19.90 -7.17
C GLU A 314 -22.47 -20.84 -6.08
N GLU A 315 -22.72 -20.35 -4.86
CA GLU A 315 -23.29 -21.17 -3.79
C GLU A 315 -24.70 -21.67 -4.16
N ARG A 316 -25.55 -20.82 -4.75
CA ARG A 316 -26.86 -21.25 -5.30
C ARG A 316 -26.71 -22.33 -6.36
N ARG A 317 -25.77 -22.18 -7.30
CA ARG A 317 -25.48 -23.20 -8.31
C ARG A 317 -25.08 -24.53 -7.66
N ARG A 318 -24.24 -24.49 -6.62
CA ARG A 318 -23.83 -25.68 -5.85
C ARG A 318 -25.02 -26.32 -5.16
N LEU A 319 -25.88 -25.55 -4.48
CA LEU A 319 -27.09 -26.07 -3.84
C LEU A 319 -27.99 -26.83 -4.82
N VAL A 320 -28.23 -26.29 -6.02
CA VAL A 320 -29.07 -26.95 -7.05
C VAL A 320 -28.42 -28.22 -7.60
N SER A 321 -27.09 -28.24 -7.71
CA SER A 321 -26.33 -29.39 -8.24
C SER A 321 -25.88 -30.40 -7.19
N GLY A 322 -26.24 -30.22 -5.91
CA GLY A 322 -25.80 -31.07 -4.80
C GLY A 322 -24.31 -30.90 -4.45
N GLY A 323 -23.70 -29.77 -4.79
CA GLY A 323 -22.32 -29.43 -4.48
C GLY A 323 -22.12 -28.99 -3.01
N ALA A 324 -20.86 -28.94 -2.58
CA ALA A 324 -20.47 -28.52 -1.24
C ALA A 324 -20.73 -27.02 -1.00
N PRO A 325 -21.10 -26.61 0.23
CA PRO A 325 -21.25 -25.19 0.58
C PRO A 325 -19.92 -24.44 0.44
N LEU A 326 -19.99 -23.11 0.34
CA LEU A 326 -18.80 -22.27 0.25
C LEU A 326 -18.52 -21.59 1.61
N PRO A 327 -17.62 -22.15 2.43
CA PRO A 327 -17.29 -21.51 3.71
C PRO A 327 -16.58 -20.18 3.48
N MET A 328 -16.79 -19.26 4.40
CA MET A 328 -16.11 -17.96 4.44
C MET A 328 -15.63 -17.62 5.85
N ARG A 329 -14.67 -16.70 5.95
CA ARG A 329 -14.34 -16.00 7.20
C ARG A 329 -14.04 -14.53 6.92
N PRO A 330 -14.23 -13.62 7.91
CA PRO A 330 -13.92 -12.19 7.78
C PRO A 330 -12.40 -11.91 7.75
N ASP A 331 -11.58 -12.95 7.90
CA ASP A 331 -10.13 -12.91 7.92
C ASP A 331 -9.55 -12.03 9.04
N HIS A 332 -9.15 -10.80 8.71
CA HIS A 332 -8.56 -9.85 9.65
C HIS A 332 -9.59 -8.83 10.16
N GLY A 333 -9.26 -8.14 11.24
CA GLY A 333 -10.10 -7.06 11.76
C GLY A 333 -9.31 -6.01 12.54
N HIS A 334 -9.89 -4.82 12.66
CA HIS A 334 -9.28 -3.71 13.40
C HIS A 334 -9.30 -3.93 14.91
N HIS A 335 -8.29 -3.38 15.59
CA HIS A 335 -8.26 -3.32 17.04
C HIS A 335 -9.17 -2.18 17.52
N ILE A 336 -10.39 -2.53 17.89
CA ILE A 336 -11.42 -1.58 18.33
C ILE A 336 -11.94 -1.97 19.71
N LEU A 337 -12.53 -0.99 20.41
CA LEU A 337 -13.13 -1.20 21.73
C LEU A 337 -12.13 -1.86 22.70
N ASP A 338 -12.54 -2.91 23.39
CA ASP A 338 -11.71 -3.57 24.41
C ASP A 338 -10.52 -4.36 23.81
N ASP A 339 -10.45 -4.59 22.49
CA ASP A 339 -9.27 -5.22 21.87
C ASP A 339 -8.01 -4.36 22.04
N ALA A 340 -8.16 -3.03 22.19
CA ALA A 340 -7.03 -2.12 22.44
C ALA A 340 -6.35 -2.35 23.80
N ARG A 341 -7.01 -3.06 24.72
CA ARG A 341 -6.49 -3.37 26.06
C ARG A 341 -6.17 -4.85 26.24
N ARG A 342 -6.37 -5.67 25.21
CA ARG A 342 -6.14 -7.12 25.23
C ARG A 342 -4.91 -7.47 24.42
N GLU A 343 -4.14 -8.44 24.92
CA GLU A 343 -3.15 -9.10 24.07
C GLU A 343 -3.89 -9.93 23.02
N THR A 344 -3.73 -9.51 21.76
CA THR A 344 -4.34 -10.16 20.61
C THR A 344 -3.26 -10.37 19.55
N ARG A 345 -3.40 -11.44 18.77
CA ARG A 345 -2.49 -11.68 17.64
C ARG A 345 -2.76 -10.62 16.55
N PRO A 346 -1.74 -10.07 15.89
CA PRO A 346 -1.92 -9.08 14.83
C PRO A 346 -2.93 -9.56 13.78
N GLY A 347 -3.94 -8.73 13.49
CA GLY A 347 -5.02 -9.07 12.55
C GLY A 347 -6.11 -10.00 13.10
N TYR A 348 -5.96 -10.59 14.30
CA TYR A 348 -6.95 -11.49 14.91
C TYR A 348 -7.67 -10.96 16.17
N PRO A 349 -7.98 -9.66 16.31
CA PRO A 349 -8.78 -9.18 17.42
C PRO A 349 -10.22 -9.75 17.35
N LEU A 350 -10.95 -9.72 18.47
CA LEU A 350 -12.31 -10.29 18.53
C LEU A 350 -13.33 -9.35 17.91
N TYR A 351 -13.38 -8.09 18.36
CA TYR A 351 -14.42 -7.13 18.00
C TYR A 351 -14.31 -6.71 16.54
N GLY A 352 -13.10 -6.45 16.04
CA GLY A 352 -12.88 -6.10 14.62
C GLY A 352 -13.37 -7.19 13.66
N ARG A 353 -13.03 -8.46 13.93
CA ARG A 353 -13.47 -9.58 13.09
C ARG A 353 -14.96 -9.88 13.23
N MET A 354 -15.51 -9.73 14.44
CA MET A 354 -16.95 -9.87 14.68
C MET A 354 -17.75 -8.79 13.92
N LYS A 355 -17.27 -7.54 13.91
CA LYS A 355 -17.84 -6.45 13.12
C LYS A 355 -17.83 -6.80 11.63
N GLY A 356 -16.68 -7.17 11.08
CA GLY A 356 -16.56 -7.56 9.67
C GLY A 356 -17.47 -8.73 9.29
N LEU A 357 -17.54 -9.76 10.13
CA LEU A 357 -18.48 -10.88 9.91
C LEU A 357 -19.94 -10.43 9.91
N ALA A 358 -20.32 -9.49 10.78
CA ALA A 358 -21.68 -8.96 10.82
C ALA A 358 -22.00 -8.13 9.57
N GLU A 359 -21.07 -7.33 9.08
CA GLU A 359 -21.19 -6.55 7.83
C GLU A 359 -21.38 -7.46 6.62
N ILE A 360 -20.51 -8.46 6.48
CA ILE A 360 -20.56 -9.41 5.38
C ILE A 360 -21.85 -10.23 5.39
N ARG A 361 -22.28 -10.73 6.56
CA ARG A 361 -23.56 -11.43 6.71
C ARG A 361 -24.75 -10.57 6.29
N GLY A 362 -24.75 -9.29 6.64
CA GLY A 362 -25.80 -8.35 6.24
C GLY A 362 -25.84 -8.16 4.71
N LEU A 363 -24.68 -7.99 4.10
CA LEU A 363 -24.52 -7.84 2.66
C LEU A 363 -24.93 -9.11 1.91
N GLU A 364 -24.45 -10.28 2.33
CA GLU A 364 -24.85 -11.59 1.79
C GLU A 364 -26.37 -11.78 1.83
N MET A 365 -27.00 -11.52 2.98
CA MET A 365 -28.45 -11.63 3.14
C MET A 365 -29.19 -10.70 2.16
N ALA A 366 -28.71 -9.46 1.96
CA ALA A 366 -29.33 -8.53 1.01
C ALA A 366 -29.20 -9.03 -0.43
N VAL A 367 -28.00 -9.46 -0.84
CA VAL A 367 -27.73 -10.05 -2.16
C VAL A 367 -28.63 -11.27 -2.39
N GLN A 368 -28.76 -12.18 -1.42
CA GLN A 368 -29.62 -13.35 -1.51
C GLN A 368 -31.12 -13.02 -1.67
N ARG A 369 -31.56 -11.82 -1.30
CA ARG A 369 -32.97 -11.40 -1.42
C ARG A 369 -33.26 -10.61 -2.68
N LEU A 370 -32.23 -9.95 -3.24
CA LEU A 370 -32.36 -9.05 -4.39
C LEU A 370 -31.98 -9.72 -5.72
N ALA A 371 -31.11 -10.73 -5.67
CA ALA A 371 -30.77 -11.58 -6.81
C ALA A 371 -31.77 -12.73 -6.95
#